data_AF-A0A6D2IYW5-F1
#
_entry.id   AF-A0A6D2IYW5-F1
#
_cell.length_a   1.000
_cell.length_b   1.000
_cell.length_c   1.000
_cell.angle_alpha   90.00
_cell.angle_beta   90.00
_cell.angle_gamma   90.00
#
_symmetry.space_group_name_H-M   'P 1'
#
loop_
_entity.id
_entity.type
_entity.pdbx_description
1 polymer ?
#
loop_
_entity_poly.entity_id
_entity_poly.type
_entity_poly.pdbx_seq_one_letter_code
_entity_poly.pdbx_strand_id
1 'polypeptide(L)'
;MEALVWAMQSMLTHNKRQMNFQTDCSELVTMVSRPQDWPAFAILLEEVEKCKRSFQAFSLTHIPRTKNTKADKLARSARDQPYDVYYVNTVPPVTLPVPN
;
A
#
# COMPACT_ATOMS: atom_id res chain seq x y z
N MET A 1 0.44 -1.50 2.58
CA MET A 1 0.57 -0.06 2.92
C MET A 1 0.44 0.83 1.68
N GLU A 2 1.09 0.51 0.57
CA GLU A 2 0.97 1.25 -0.71
C GLU A 2 -0.48 1.53 -1.13
N ALA A 3 -1.37 0.55 -0.99
CA ALA A 3 -2.80 0.73 -1.27
C ALA A 3 -3.46 1.86 -0.46
N LEU A 4 -3.02 2.08 0.79
CA LEU A 4 -3.51 3.18 1.62
C LEU A 4 -2.98 4.53 1.11
N VAL A 5 -1.71 4.61 0.76
CA VAL A 5 -1.11 5.82 0.17
C VAL A 5 -1.84 6.20 -1.11
N TRP A 6 -2.06 5.23 -2.01
CA TRP A 6 -2.83 5.42 -3.24
C TRP A 6 -4.26 5.89 -2.97
N ALA A 7 -4.95 5.29 -1.99
CA ALA A 7 -6.30 5.71 -1.61
C ALA A 7 -6.30 7.16 -1.09
N MET A 8 -5.34 7.53 -0.26
CA MET A 8 -5.21 8.88 0.29
C MET A 8 -4.95 9.91 -0.82
N GLN A 9 -3.96 9.66 -1.69
CA GLN A 9 -3.66 10.53 -2.82
C GLN A 9 -4.85 10.68 -3.76
N SER A 10 -5.53 9.57 -4.07
CA SER A 10 -6.74 9.59 -4.91
C SER A 10 -7.83 10.48 -4.29
N MET A 11 -8.12 10.36 -2.99
CA MET A 11 -9.11 11.21 -2.33
C MET A 11 -8.72 12.70 -2.37
N LEU A 12 -7.43 13.02 -2.17
CA LEU A 12 -6.92 14.39 -2.26
C LEU A 12 -7.07 14.98 -3.68
N THR A 13 -6.77 14.20 -4.73
CA THR A 13 -6.98 14.60 -6.13
C THR A 13 -8.45 14.90 -6.44
N HIS A 14 -9.38 14.19 -5.80
CA HIS A 14 -10.82 14.45 -5.91
C HIS A 14 -11.33 15.51 -4.91
N ASN A 15 -10.43 16.26 -4.27
CA ASN A 15 -10.70 17.29 -3.28
C ASN A 15 -11.54 16.81 -2.08
N LYS A 16 -11.48 15.51 -1.75
CA LYS A 16 -12.10 14.93 -0.56
C LYS A 16 -11.13 15.06 0.61
N ARG A 17 -11.25 16.15 1.37
CA ARG A 17 -10.32 16.49 2.46
C ARG A 17 -10.76 16.06 3.86
N GLN A 18 -11.93 15.44 3.99
CA GLN A 18 -12.43 14.85 5.23
C GLN A 18 -12.72 13.38 4.98
N MET A 19 -11.93 12.49 5.55
CA MET A 19 -11.99 11.06 5.24
C MET A 19 -11.89 10.18 6.48
N ASN A 20 -12.69 9.12 6.49
CA ASN A 20 -12.54 7.98 7.36
C ASN A 20 -12.13 6.78 6.51
N PHE A 21 -10.85 6.42 6.58
CA PHE A 21 -10.31 5.24 5.94
C PHE A 21 -10.54 4.02 6.83
N GLN A 22 -10.84 2.90 6.19
CA GLN A 22 -11.12 1.65 6.89
C GLN A 22 -10.25 0.54 6.30
N THR A 23 -9.73 -0.31 7.18
CA THR A 23 -8.87 -1.45 6.79
C THR A 23 -9.21 -2.67 7.64
N ASP A 24 -9.07 -3.85 7.08
CA ASP A 24 -9.13 -5.12 7.81
C ASP A 24 -7.78 -5.65 8.27
N CYS A 25 -6.72 -4.86 8.09
CA CYS A 25 -5.38 -5.14 8.58
C CYS A 25 -5.11 -4.33 9.85
N SER A 26 -5.17 -4.98 11.01
CA SER A 26 -4.88 -4.36 12.30
C SER A 26 -3.42 -3.86 12.41
N GLU A 27 -2.49 -4.57 11.78
CA GLU A 27 -1.09 -4.15 11.70
C GLU A 27 -0.94 -2.81 10.99
N LEU A 28 -1.70 -2.57 9.92
CA LEU A 28 -1.65 -1.29 9.20
C LEU A 28 -2.06 -0.11 10.09
N VAL A 29 -3.08 -0.28 10.93
CA VAL A 29 -3.50 0.74 11.91
C VAL A 29 -2.37 0.99 12.92
N THR A 30 -1.71 -0.08 13.37
CA THR A 30 -0.59 0.00 14.31
C THR A 30 0.63 0.67 13.69
N MET A 31 0.96 0.35 12.44
CA MET A 31 2.05 0.94 11.67
C MET A 31 1.88 2.46 11.52
N VAL A 32 0.68 2.92 11.18
CA VAL A 32 0.40 4.35 11.04
C VAL A 32 0.41 5.07 12.40
N SER A 33 0.08 4.36 13.48
CA SER A 33 0.06 4.93 14.84
C SER A 33 1.44 4.94 15.51
N ARG A 34 2.32 4.00 15.16
CA ARG A 34 3.65 3.81 15.74
C ARG A 34 4.70 3.59 14.64
N PRO A 35 4.92 4.56 13.75
CA PRO A 35 5.78 4.38 12.58
C PRO A 35 7.23 4.00 12.92
N GLN A 36 7.74 4.41 14.09
CA GLN A 36 9.09 4.11 14.55
C GLN A 36 9.36 2.62 14.79
N ASP A 37 8.32 1.83 15.06
CA ASP A 37 8.46 0.38 15.29
C ASP A 37 8.55 -0.40 13.96
N TRP A 38 8.36 0.28 12.83
CA TRP A 38 8.26 -0.33 11.50
C TRP A 38 9.25 0.30 10.49
N PRO A 39 10.57 0.25 10.76
CA PRO A 39 11.59 0.93 9.94
C PRO A 39 11.62 0.44 8.49
N ALA A 40 11.25 -0.81 8.22
CA ALA A 40 11.15 -1.36 6.86
C ALA A 40 10.13 -0.62 5.98
N PHE A 41 9.16 0.07 6.60
CA PHE A 41 8.11 0.82 5.90
C PHE A 41 8.29 2.34 6.01
N ALA A 42 9.44 2.83 6.49
CA ALA A 42 9.66 4.24 6.80
C ALA A 42 9.27 5.19 5.64
N ILE A 43 9.67 4.85 4.40
CA ILE A 43 9.36 5.64 3.20
C ILE A 43 7.84 5.74 2.98
N LEU A 44 7.13 4.63 3.08
CA LEU A 44 5.68 4.60 2.88
C LEU A 44 4.93 5.30 4.01
N LEU A 45 5.42 5.18 5.25
CA LEU A 45 4.88 5.86 6.42
C LEU A 45 5.07 7.38 6.33
N GLU A 46 6.20 7.83 5.80
CA GLU A 46 6.44 9.25 5.53
C GLU A 46 5.43 9.81 4.50
N GLU A 47 5.17 9.06 3.42
CA GLU A 47 4.16 9.43 2.43
C GLU A 47 2.73 9.44 3.01
N VAL A 48 2.40 8.49 3.89
CA VAL A 48 1.13 8.52 4.64
C VAL A 48 1.03 9.79 5.48
N GLU A 49 2.06 10.14 6.24
CA GLU A 49 2.08 11.34 7.08
C GLU A 49 2.00 12.64 6.26
N LYS A 50 2.67 12.69 5.10
CA LYS A 50 2.57 13.80 4.14
C LYS A 50 1.15 13.96 3.62
N CYS A 51 0.51 12.86 3.23
CA CYS A 51 -0.88 12.88 2.78
C CYS A 51 -1.82 13.31 3.92
N LYS A 52 -1.62 12.77 5.13
CA LYS A 52 -2.41 13.08 6.33
C LYS A 52 -2.42 14.57 6.66
N ARG A 53 -1.28 15.26 6.54
CA ARG A 53 -1.18 16.72 6.70
C ARG A 53 -2.02 17.53 5.70
N SER A 54 -2.39 16.94 4.56
CA SER A 54 -3.19 17.59 3.52
C SER A 54 -4.71 17.42 3.75
N PHE A 55 -5.13 16.53 4.65
CA PHE A 55 -6.52 16.37 5.05
C PHE A 55 -6.88 17.35 6.17
N GLN A 56 -8.12 17.84 6.15
CA GLN A 56 -8.70 18.61 7.25
C GLN A 56 -9.14 17.70 8.40
N ALA A 57 -9.65 16.51 8.05
CA ALA A 57 -10.02 15.48 8.99
C ALA A 57 -9.61 14.12 8.42
N PHE A 58 -8.91 13.33 9.24
CA PHE A 58 -8.43 12.01 8.87
C PHE A 58 -8.65 11.03 10.03
N SER A 59 -9.17 9.85 9.71
CA SER A 59 -9.19 8.71 10.61
C SER A 59 -8.88 7.43 9.83
N LEU A 60 -8.25 6.47 10.51
CA LEU A 60 -8.00 5.13 9.99
C LEU A 60 -8.47 4.12 11.04
N THR A 61 -9.49 3.33 10.71
CA THR A 61 -10.10 2.39 11.65
C THR A 61 -10.03 0.94 11.14
N HIS A 62 -9.86 0.02 12.08
CA HIS A 62 -9.93 -1.40 11.77
C HIS A 62 -11.39 -1.86 11.66
N ILE A 63 -11.70 -2.64 10.61
CA ILE A 63 -12.98 -3.29 10.40
C ILE A 63 -12.77 -4.79 10.17
N PRO A 64 -13.70 -5.69 10.57
CA PRO A 64 -13.60 -7.11 10.22
C PRO A 64 -13.50 -7.32 8.71
N ARG A 65 -12.72 -8.32 8.28
CA ARG A 65 -12.57 -8.73 6.87
C ARG A 65 -13.90 -8.91 6.14
N THR A 66 -14.90 -9.46 6.83
CA THR A 66 -16.26 -9.67 6.32
C THR A 66 -17.00 -8.36 5.99
N LYS A 67 -16.56 -7.23 6.51
CA LYS A 67 -17.08 -5.89 6.19
C LYS A 67 -16.24 -5.17 5.13
N ASN A 68 -15.04 -5.64 4.81
CA ASN A 68 -14.15 -5.06 3.79
C ASN A 68 -14.27 -5.74 2.42
N THR A 69 -15.41 -6.36 2.11
CA THR A 69 -15.59 -7.24 0.94
C THR A 69 -15.34 -6.55 -0.40
N LYS A 70 -15.60 -5.25 -0.52
CA LYS A 70 -15.38 -4.49 -1.76
C LYS A 70 -13.89 -4.31 -2.06
N ALA A 71 -13.12 -3.79 -1.11
CA ALA A 71 -11.68 -3.60 -1.29
C ALA A 71 -10.98 -4.95 -1.47
N ASP A 72 -11.45 -5.96 -0.76
CA ASP A 72 -10.95 -7.32 -0.87
C ASP A 72 -11.17 -7.94 -2.26
N LYS A 73 -12.38 -7.82 -2.81
CA LYS A 73 -12.67 -8.25 -4.18
C LYS A 73 -11.79 -7.50 -5.19
N LEU A 74 -11.63 -6.19 -5.02
CA LEU A 74 -10.78 -5.39 -5.90
C LEU A 74 -9.32 -5.87 -5.87
N ALA A 75 -8.77 -6.11 -4.68
CA ALA A 75 -7.40 -6.61 -4.52
C ALA A 75 -7.22 -8.01 -5.11
N ARG A 76 -8.21 -8.90 -4.96
CA ARG A 76 -8.19 -10.22 -5.62
C ARG A 76 -8.25 -10.11 -7.13
N SER A 77 -9.18 -9.32 -7.67
CA SER A 77 -9.30 -9.13 -9.12
C SER A 77 -8.02 -8.55 -9.73
N ALA A 78 -7.33 -7.63 -9.03
CA ALA A 78 -6.04 -7.11 -9.49
C ALA A 78 -4.94 -8.19 -9.51
N ARG A 79 -4.97 -9.15 -8.59
CA ARG A 79 -4.03 -10.29 -8.56
C ARG A 79 -4.34 -11.35 -9.62
N ASP A 80 -5.62 -11.57 -9.88
CA ASP A 80 -6.09 -12.58 -10.83
C ASP A 80 -5.99 -12.08 -12.29
N GLN A 81 -5.76 -10.78 -12.49
CA GLN A 81 -5.41 -10.25 -13.81
C GLN A 81 -4.05 -10.81 -14.24
N PRO A 82 -3.95 -11.42 -15.44
CA PRO A 82 -2.69 -11.84 -16.01
C PRO A 82 -1.93 -10.59 -16.45
N TYR A 83 -1.35 -9.86 -15.51
CA TYR A 83 -0.23 -9.01 -15.84
C TYR A 83 0.90 -9.96 -16.23
N ASP A 84 1.40 -9.84 -17.45
CA ASP A 84 2.72 -10.31 -17.84
C ASP A 84 3.73 -9.59 -16.91
N VAL A 85 3.92 -10.12 -15.71
CA VAL A 85 4.95 -9.65 -14.80
C VAL A 85 6.25 -10.21 -15.34
N TYR A 86 6.82 -9.52 -16.34
CA TYR A 86 8.20 -9.76 -16.74
C TYR A 86 9.07 -9.50 -15.52
N TYR A 87 9.56 -10.57 -14.90
CA TYR A 87 10.61 -10.48 -13.90
C TYR A 87 11.86 -9.96 -14.61
N VAL A 88 12.07 -8.64 -14.59
CA VAL A 88 13.31 -8.03 -15.07
C VAL A 88 14.36 -8.30 -14.00
N ASN A 89 14.96 -9.49 -14.07
CA ASN A 89 16.14 -9.80 -13.29
C ASN A 89 17.20 -8.77 -13.70
N THR A 90 17.53 -7.83 -12.81
CA THR A 90 18.48 -6.75 -13.07
C THR A 90 19.93 -7.26 -13.12
N VAL A 91 20.11 -8.58 -13.01
CA VAL A 91 21.38 -9.27 -13.06
C VAL A 91 21.61 -9.78 -14.49
N PRO A 92 22.65 -9.28 -15.20
CA PRO A 92 23.00 -9.84 -16.49
C PRO A 92 23.34 -11.33 -16.34
N PRO A 93 22.96 -12.20 -17.29
CA PRO A 93 23.31 -13.61 -17.23
C PRO A 93 24.83 -13.75 -17.23
N VAL A 94 25.37 -14.34 -16.16
CA VAL A 94 26.78 -14.71 -16.09
C VAL A 94 27.02 -15.81 -17.12
N THR A 95 27.83 -15.52 -18.13
CA THR A 95 28.36 -16.54 -19.03
C THR A 95 29.39 -17.36 -18.27
N LEU A 96 29.08 -18.65 -18.03
CA LEU A 96 30.07 -19.59 -17.54
C LEU A 96 31.04 -19.91 -18.69
N PRO A 97 32.37 -19.91 -18.44
CA PRO A 97 33.33 -20.26 -19.48
C PRO A 97 33.17 -21.72 -19.90
N VAL A 98 33.16 -21.93 -21.21
CA VAL A 98 33.17 -23.28 -21.82
C VAL A 98 34.48 -23.98 -21.47
N PRO A 99 34.46 -25.23 -20.96
CA PRO A 99 35.68 -25.98 -20.69
C PRO A 99 36.37 -26.43 -21.98
N ASN A 100 37.70 -26.32 -21.98
CA ASN A 100 38.61 -26.73 -23.06
C ASN A 100 38.53 -28.22 -23.41
#